data_AF-A0AAE4M1X8-F1
#
_entry.id   AF-A0AAE4M1X8-F1
#
_cell.length_a   1.000
_cell.length_b   1.000
_cell.length_c   1.000
_cell.angle_alpha   90.00
_cell.angle_beta   90.00
_cell.angle_gamma   90.00
#
_symmetry.space_group_name_H-M   'P 1'
#
loop_
_entity.id
_entity.type
_entity.pdbx_description
1 polymer ?
#
loop_
_entity_poly.entity_id
_entity_poly.type
_entity_poly.pdbx_seq_one_letter_code
_entity_poly.pdbx_strand_id
1 'polypeptide(L)'
;MKQTTKRILSIVLILLVVVSVTAIILSSAPPASRPPQTVPIVLYQCTVYECNETYLHEKNTTIAHLNDTFLDQYPKYKNGIAKAFNQSVKQNEWRDNLRYISGFQDFDLVYPDFRQQLFSKEEMTNNESVYEYGGRYFTIYALPIPERTGYYV
;
A
#
# COMPACT_ATOMS: atom_id res chain seq x y z
N MET A 1 2.40 -45.60 -66.64
CA MET A 1 3.10 -44.60 -65.79
C MET A 1 2.28 -43.34 -65.45
N LYS A 2 0.93 -43.31 -65.53
CA LYS A 2 0.12 -42.09 -65.23
C LYS A 2 -0.59 -42.09 -63.86
N GLN A 3 -0.63 -43.23 -63.16
CA GLN A 3 -1.43 -43.40 -61.94
C GLN A 3 -0.64 -43.08 -60.66
N THR A 4 0.68 -43.30 -60.67
CA THR A 4 1.59 -43.09 -59.53
C THR A 4 1.76 -41.60 -59.21
N THR A 5 1.86 -40.76 -60.24
CA THR A 5 2.07 -39.31 -60.10
C THR A 5 0.87 -38.60 -59.46
N LYS A 6 -0.37 -39.05 -59.76
CA LYS A 6 -1.60 -38.49 -59.17
C LYS A 6 -1.74 -38.80 -57.68
N ARG A 7 -1.28 -39.99 -57.25
CA ARG A 7 -1.28 -40.41 -55.84
C ARG A 7 -0.26 -39.64 -55.02
N ILE A 8 0.94 -39.45 -55.56
CA ILE A 8 2.00 -38.65 -54.91
C ILE A 8 1.55 -37.19 -54.76
N LEU A 9 0.97 -36.60 -55.81
CA LEU A 9 0.47 -35.22 -55.76
C LEU A 9 -0.64 -35.04 -54.71
N SER A 10 -1.53 -36.03 -54.55
CA SER A 10 -2.58 -35.98 -53.53
C SER A 10 -2.03 -36.06 -52.11
N ILE A 11 -1.02 -36.91 -51.87
CA ILE A 11 -0.39 -37.04 -50.55
C ILE A 11 0.34 -35.75 -50.15
N VAL A 12 1.07 -35.13 -51.09
CA VAL A 12 1.75 -33.85 -50.86
C VAL A 12 0.75 -32.74 -50.55
N LEU A 13 -0.39 -32.70 -51.25
CA LEU A 13 -1.42 -31.70 -51.02
C LEU A 13 -2.06 -31.86 -49.63
N ILE A 14 -2.34 -33.11 -49.21
CA ILE A 14 -2.90 -33.40 -47.88
C ILE A 14 -1.91 -33.00 -46.79
N LEU A 15 -0.62 -33.31 -46.95
CA LEU A 15 0.41 -32.93 -46.00
C LEU A 15 0.53 -31.41 -45.86
N LEU A 16 0.46 -30.66 -46.97
CA LEU A 16 0.48 -29.20 -46.94
C LEU A 16 -0.72 -28.61 -46.19
N VAL A 17 -1.92 -29.18 -46.37
CA VAL A 17 -3.12 -28.73 -45.65
C VAL A 17 -3.01 -29.03 -44.16
N VAL A 18 -2.51 -30.21 -43.78
CA VAL A 18 -2.31 -30.56 -42.35
C VAL A 18 -1.33 -29.59 -41.69
N VAL A 19 -0.22 -29.25 -42.36
CA VAL A 19 0.78 -28.30 -41.83
C VAL A 19 0.21 -26.88 -41.72
N SER A 20 -0.63 -26.43 -42.66
CA SER A 20 -1.22 -25.09 -42.57
C SER A 20 -2.26 -25.00 -41.44
N VAL A 21 -3.07 -26.05 -41.26
CA VAL A 21 -4.08 -26.10 -40.19
C VAL A 21 -3.41 -26.11 -38.81
N THR A 22 -2.33 -26.87 -38.62
CA THR A 22 -1.61 -26.87 -37.34
C THR A 22 -0.93 -25.54 -37.05
N ALA A 23 -0.39 -24.86 -38.07
CA ALA A 23 0.19 -23.53 -37.92
C ALA A 23 -0.86 -22.47 -37.52
N ILE A 24 -2.06 -22.53 -38.11
CA ILE A 24 -3.16 -21.61 -37.77
C ILE A 24 -3.61 -21.83 -36.33
N ILE A 25 -3.77 -23.09 -35.90
CA ILE A 25 -4.17 -23.42 -34.53
C ILE A 25 -3.14 -22.90 -33.51
N LEU A 26 -1.83 -23.08 -33.76
CA LEU A 26 -0.79 -22.56 -32.87
C LEU A 26 -0.75 -21.02 -32.84
N SER A 27 -1.02 -20.36 -33.98
CA SER A 27 -1.06 -18.88 -34.04
C SER A 27 -2.29 -18.25 -33.40
N SER A 28 -3.35 -19.05 -33.17
CA SER A 28 -4.60 -18.62 -32.54
C SER A 28 -4.62 -18.83 -31.03
N ALA A 29 -3.58 -19.42 -30.46
CA ALA A 29 -3.43 -19.49 -29.01
C ALA A 29 -3.36 -18.05 -28.47
N PRO A 30 -4.29 -17.64 -27.59
CA PRO A 30 -4.20 -16.32 -26.98
C PRO A 30 -2.83 -16.19 -26.31
N PRO A 31 -2.17 -15.03 -26.42
CA PRO A 31 -0.90 -14.81 -25.74
C PRO A 31 -1.11 -15.13 -24.27
N ALA A 32 -0.22 -15.96 -23.70
CA ALA A 32 -0.25 -16.30 -22.29
C ALA A 32 -0.47 -15.02 -21.50
N SER A 33 -1.59 -14.93 -20.78
CA SER A 33 -1.91 -13.79 -19.94
C SER A 33 -0.71 -13.53 -19.05
N ARG A 34 -0.18 -12.30 -19.06
CA ARG A 34 0.87 -11.91 -18.11
C ARG A 34 0.41 -12.32 -16.71
N PRO A 35 1.27 -12.95 -15.89
CA PRO A 35 0.92 -13.18 -14.49
C PRO A 35 0.51 -11.84 -13.89
N PRO A 36 -0.54 -11.81 -13.04
CA PRO A 36 -0.95 -10.59 -12.37
C PRO A 36 0.28 -9.98 -11.70
N GLN A 37 0.57 -8.71 -12.00
CA GLN A 37 1.62 -7.99 -11.30
C GLN A 37 1.19 -7.88 -9.84
N THR A 38 1.76 -8.72 -8.98
CA THR A 38 1.64 -8.60 -7.54
C THR A 38 2.37 -7.32 -7.14
N VAL A 39 1.61 -6.30 -6.77
CA VAL A 39 2.15 -5.11 -6.12
C VAL A 39 2.75 -5.58 -4.80
N PRO A 40 4.04 -5.30 -4.49
CA PRO A 40 4.63 -5.70 -3.24
C PRO A 40 3.88 -5.02 -2.08
N ILE A 41 3.32 -5.84 -1.19
CA ILE A 41 2.70 -5.37 0.06
C ILE A 41 3.83 -4.97 0.99
N VAL A 42 3.95 -3.67 1.27
CA VAL A 42 5.00 -3.14 2.16
C VAL A 42 4.42 -2.97 3.56
N LEU A 43 4.97 -3.70 4.52
CA LEU A 43 4.61 -3.54 5.93
C LEU A 43 5.27 -2.30 6.52
N TYR A 44 4.48 -1.44 7.16
CA TYR A 44 4.94 -0.26 7.88
C TYR A 44 4.88 -0.47 9.39
N GLN A 45 5.91 0.00 10.08
CA GLN A 45 5.89 0.23 11.52
C GLN A 45 5.44 1.67 11.76
N CYS A 46 4.21 1.84 12.25
CA CYS A 46 3.66 3.14 12.60
C CYS A 46 3.87 3.39 14.10
N THR A 47 4.30 4.60 14.43
CA THR A 47 4.51 5.06 15.80
C THR A 47 3.81 6.38 16.02
N VAL A 48 2.95 6.43 17.04
CA VAL A 48 2.18 7.61 17.43
C VAL A 48 2.92 8.33 18.56
N TYR A 49 3.13 9.63 18.40
CA TYR A 49 3.72 10.52 19.40
C TYR A 49 2.76 11.64 19.73
N GLU A 50 2.66 12.00 21.00
CA GLU A 50 2.01 13.22 21.44
C GLU A 50 2.94 14.41 21.26
N CYS A 51 2.38 15.54 20.89
CA CYS A 51 3.08 16.82 20.72
C CYS A 51 2.67 17.78 21.84
N ASN A 52 3.62 18.57 22.36
CA ASN A 52 3.31 19.71 23.24
C ASN A 52 3.15 21.00 22.42
N GLU A 53 2.76 22.10 23.07
CA GLU A 53 2.58 23.41 22.41
C GLU A 53 3.86 23.92 21.73
N THR A 54 5.04 23.73 22.36
CA THR A 54 6.33 24.13 21.79
C THR A 54 6.58 23.47 20.44
N TYR A 55 6.29 22.16 20.32
CA TYR A 55 6.41 21.44 19.04
C TYR A 55 5.53 22.08 17.94
N LEU A 56 4.30 22.46 18.29
CA LEU A 56 3.36 23.09 17.35
C LEU A 56 3.85 24.46 16.87
N HIS A 57 4.56 25.20 17.72
CA HIS A 57 5.10 26.53 17.40
C HIS A 57 6.42 26.47 16.62
N GLU A 58 7.30 25.50 16.93
CA GLU A 58 8.60 25.36 16.26
C GLU A 58 8.51 24.76 14.86
N LYS A 59 7.46 23.97 14.62
CA LYS A 59 7.22 23.33 13.33
C LYS A 59 6.15 24.11 12.58
N ASN A 60 6.39 24.39 11.30
CA ASN A 60 5.33 24.87 10.41
C ASN A 60 4.32 23.72 10.21
N THR A 61 3.32 23.65 11.09
CA THR A 61 2.39 22.51 11.19
C THR A 61 1.05 22.87 10.60
N THR A 62 0.49 21.93 9.85
CA THR A 62 -0.95 21.91 9.58
C THR A 62 -1.58 20.96 10.56
N ILE A 63 -2.66 21.40 11.22
CA ILE A 63 -3.39 20.60 12.20
C ILE A 63 -4.67 20.08 11.55
N ALA A 64 -4.81 18.76 11.48
CA ALA A 64 -6.04 18.09 11.09
C ALA A 64 -6.86 17.70 12.33
N HIS A 65 -8.10 18.18 12.40
CA HIS A 65 -9.01 17.89 13.51
C HIS A 65 -9.76 16.58 13.27
N LEU A 66 -9.44 15.55 14.05
CA LEU A 66 -10.07 14.25 13.96
C LEU A 66 -11.33 14.19 14.82
N ASN A 67 -12.31 13.42 14.36
CA ASN A 67 -13.49 13.07 15.13
C ASN A 67 -13.68 11.55 15.14
N ASP A 68 -14.57 11.07 16.02
CA ASP A 68 -14.86 9.65 16.16
C ASP A 68 -15.31 9.00 14.85
N THR A 69 -16.15 9.69 14.06
CA THR A 69 -16.70 9.17 12.80
C THR A 69 -15.62 8.89 11.76
N PHE A 70 -14.60 9.76 11.69
CA PHE A 70 -13.45 9.53 10.84
C PHE A 70 -12.60 8.37 11.38
N LEU A 71 -12.30 8.38 12.68
CA LEU A 71 -11.46 7.35 13.31
C LEU A 71 -12.08 5.94 13.28
N ASP A 72 -13.41 5.82 13.21
CA ASP A 72 -14.10 4.52 13.06
C ASP A 72 -13.73 3.79 11.76
N GLN A 73 -13.33 4.53 10.72
CA GLN A 73 -12.83 3.96 9.45
C GLN A 73 -11.40 3.45 9.58
N TYR A 74 -10.69 3.85 10.64
CA TYR A 74 -9.28 3.58 10.88
C TYR A 74 -9.05 3.01 12.28
N PRO A 75 -9.56 1.79 12.58
CA PRO A 75 -9.63 1.25 13.94
C PRO A 75 -8.25 1.08 14.61
N LYS A 76 -7.18 0.87 13.84
CA LYS A 76 -5.80 0.82 14.38
C LYS A 76 -5.37 2.17 14.97
N TYR A 77 -5.68 3.26 14.27
CA TYR A 77 -5.39 4.63 14.71
C TYR A 77 -6.27 5.01 15.90
N LYS A 78 -7.57 4.72 15.83
CA LYS A 78 -8.50 4.93 16.94
C LYS A 78 -8.01 4.24 18.22
N ASN A 79 -7.57 2.98 18.11
CA ASN A 79 -7.02 2.23 19.25
C ASN A 79 -5.69 2.81 19.75
N GLY A 80 -4.79 3.22 18.85
CA GLY A 80 -3.52 3.85 19.23
C GLY A 80 -3.72 5.17 19.98
N ILE A 81 -4.62 6.02 19.48
CA ILE A 81 -5.00 7.29 20.11
C ILE A 81 -5.73 7.02 21.44
N ALA A 82 -6.73 6.15 21.47
CA ALA A 82 -7.44 5.81 22.70
C ALA A 82 -6.50 5.26 23.79
N LYS A 83 -5.48 4.46 23.41
CA LYS A 83 -4.42 4.04 24.34
C LYS A 83 -3.65 5.24 24.89
N ALA A 84 -3.36 6.27 24.10
CA ALA A 84 -2.77 7.55 24.57
C ALA A 84 -3.59 8.23 25.66
N PHE A 85 -4.91 8.20 25.49
CA PHE A 85 -5.87 8.82 26.40
C PHE A 85 -6.00 8.03 27.69
N ASN A 86 -6.06 6.70 27.60
CA ASN A 86 -6.33 5.83 28.73
C ASN A 86 -5.07 5.42 29.50
N GLN A 87 -3.94 5.21 28.81
CA GLN A 87 -2.64 4.96 29.44
C GLN A 87 -1.98 6.30 29.76
N SER A 88 -2.43 6.88 30.87
CA SER A 88 -1.89 8.12 31.43
C SER A 88 -0.37 8.17 31.31
N VAL A 89 0.17 9.14 30.56
CA VAL A 89 1.02 10.28 30.98
C VAL A 89 2.24 10.00 31.91
N LYS A 90 2.36 8.84 32.55
CA LYS A 90 3.21 8.56 33.72
C LYS A 90 4.48 7.75 33.45
N GLN A 91 4.62 7.11 32.28
CA GLN A 91 5.81 6.29 31.99
C GLN A 91 6.74 6.86 30.92
N ASN A 92 6.27 7.80 30.09
CA ASN A 92 7.07 8.32 28.99
C ASN A 92 7.43 9.78 29.27
N GLU A 93 8.72 10.04 29.36
CA GLU A 93 9.27 11.39 29.44
C GLU A 93 9.07 12.11 28.11
N TRP A 94 8.83 13.43 28.18
CA TRP A 94 8.92 14.27 27.00
C TRP A 94 10.38 14.31 26.52
N ARG A 95 10.61 14.04 25.24
CA ARG A 95 11.90 14.16 24.57
C ARG A 95 11.69 14.94 23.29
N ASP A 96 12.43 16.03 23.13
CA ASP A 96 12.32 16.93 21.98
C ASP A 96 10.87 17.32 21.67
N ASN A 97 10.14 17.71 22.73
CA ASN A 97 8.74 18.15 22.64
C ASN A 97 7.74 17.06 22.17
N LEU A 98 8.18 15.81 22.10
CA LEU A 98 7.40 14.64 21.76
C LEU A 98 7.33 13.64 22.91
N ARG A 99 6.26 12.85 22.96
CA ARG A 99 6.15 11.71 23.87
C ARG A 99 5.56 10.51 23.16
N TYR A 100 6.23 9.35 23.24
CA TYR A 100 5.71 8.12 22.66
C TYR A 100 4.36 7.74 23.30
N ILE A 101 3.41 7.34 22.46
CA ILE A 101 2.09 6.85 22.86
C ILE A 101 2.01 5.34 22.61
N SER A 102 2.12 4.94 21.35
CA SER A 102 1.86 3.57 20.90
C SER A 102 2.49 3.32 19.54
N GLY A 103 2.64 2.04 19.20
CA GLY A 103 3.04 1.60 17.87
C GLY A 103 2.14 0.47 17.38
N PHE A 104 1.95 0.41 16.06
CA PHE A 104 1.19 -0.63 15.39
C PHE A 104 1.77 -0.91 14.00
N GLN A 105 1.46 -2.07 13.45
CA GLN A 105 1.88 -2.47 12.11
C GLN A 105 0.73 -2.31 11.12
N ASP A 106 1.05 -1.77 9.94
CA ASP A 106 0.08 -1.58 8.87
C ASP A 106 0.64 -2.07 7.54
N PHE A 107 -0.03 -3.06 6.93
CA PHE A 107 0.47 -3.79 5.76
C PHE A 107 0.19 -3.07 4.44
N ASP A 108 -0.74 -2.14 4.40
CA ASP A 108 -1.31 -1.68 3.13
C ASP A 108 -0.90 -0.28 2.69
N LEU A 109 -0.17 0.51 3.49
CA LEU A 109 -0.13 1.96 3.24
C LEU A 109 -1.59 2.42 2.96
N VAL A 110 -2.48 2.27 3.94
CA VAL A 110 -3.67 3.15 4.02
C VAL A 110 -3.26 4.46 4.70
N TYR A 111 -1.98 4.63 5.03
CA TYR A 111 -1.39 5.91 5.44
C TYR A 111 -1.46 7.04 4.39
N PRO A 112 -1.27 6.80 3.06
CA PRO A 112 -1.60 7.80 2.06
C PRO A 112 -3.09 8.09 2.10
N ASP A 113 -4.00 7.11 2.16
CA ASP A 113 -5.44 7.42 2.19
C ASP A 113 -5.84 8.24 3.42
N PHE A 114 -5.37 7.86 4.61
CA PHE A 114 -5.61 8.58 5.85
C PHE A 114 -5.10 10.02 5.78
N ARG A 115 -3.84 10.22 5.35
CA ARG A 115 -3.20 11.54 5.29
C ARG A 115 -3.71 12.37 4.10
N GLN A 116 -3.97 11.75 2.95
CA GLN A 116 -4.51 12.38 1.73
C GLN A 116 -5.97 12.80 1.90
N GLN A 117 -6.74 12.13 2.75
CA GLN A 117 -8.10 12.56 3.09
C GLN A 117 -8.11 13.77 4.04
N LEU A 118 -7.02 13.99 4.78
CA LEU A 118 -6.92 15.04 5.79
C LEU A 118 -6.10 16.26 5.35
N PHE A 119 -5.20 16.09 4.39
CA PHE A 119 -4.28 17.12 3.93
C PHE A 119 -4.23 17.19 2.41
N SER A 120 -4.13 18.40 1.89
CA SER A 120 -3.78 18.62 0.49
C SER A 120 -2.35 18.13 0.19
N LYS A 121 -2.07 17.93 -1.11
CA LYS A 121 -0.73 17.54 -1.57
C LYS A 121 0.36 18.53 -1.15
N GLU A 122 0.05 19.82 -1.15
CA GLU A 122 0.99 20.87 -0.76
C GLU A 122 1.32 20.78 0.74
N GLU A 123 0.30 20.65 1.59
CA GLU A 123 0.46 20.51 3.04
C GLU A 123 1.26 19.26 3.40
N MET A 124 1.00 18.13 2.73
CA MET A 124 1.77 16.90 2.95
C MET A 124 3.26 17.04 2.60
N THR A 125 3.60 17.92 1.66
CA THR A 125 4.97 18.13 1.17
C THR A 125 5.73 19.12 2.04
N ASN A 126 5.05 20.18 2.48
CA ASN A 126 5.69 21.34 3.10
C ASN A 126 5.62 21.34 4.63
N ASN A 127 4.69 20.57 5.23
CA ASN A 127 4.40 20.64 6.67
C ASN A 127 4.48 19.25 7.34
N GLU A 128 4.79 19.26 8.65
CA GLU A 128 4.56 18.09 9.48
C GLU A 128 3.05 17.89 9.69
N SER A 129 2.61 16.65 9.58
CA SER A 129 1.20 16.30 9.80
C SER A 129 0.95 16.12 11.29
N VAL A 130 0.27 17.11 11.85
CA VAL A 130 -0.22 17.06 13.23
C VAL A 130 -1.72 16.83 13.20
N TYR A 131 -2.18 16.03 14.13
CA TYR A 131 -3.58 15.69 14.29
C TYR A 131 -4.04 16.13 15.68
N GLU A 132 -5.27 16.61 15.78
CA GLU A 132 -5.91 16.97 17.05
C GLU A 132 -7.11 16.05 17.27
N TYR A 133 -7.25 15.53 18.48
CA TYR A 133 -8.40 14.75 18.92
C TYR A 133 -8.59 15.01 20.40
N GLY A 134 -9.80 15.36 20.84
CA GLY A 134 -10.11 15.54 22.27
C GLY A 134 -9.20 16.53 23.00
N GLY A 135 -8.71 17.58 22.32
CA GLY A 135 -7.83 18.62 22.86
C GLY A 135 -6.36 18.22 22.98
N ARG A 136 -5.94 17.09 22.40
CA ARG A 136 -4.54 16.63 22.41
C ARG A 136 -4.02 16.50 21.00
N TYR A 137 -2.73 16.81 20.84
CA TYR A 137 -2.05 16.85 19.55
C TYR A 137 -1.10 15.67 19.39
N PHE A 138 -1.04 15.10 18.20
CA PHE A 138 -0.17 13.96 17.91
C PHE A 138 0.38 14.02 16.49
N THR A 139 1.57 13.45 16.33
CA THR A 139 2.18 13.13 15.04
C THR A 139 2.33 11.63 14.94
N ILE A 140 2.38 11.12 13.71
CA ILE A 140 2.52 9.70 13.45
C ILE A 140 3.64 9.52 12.43
N TYR A 141 4.64 8.71 12.82
CA TYR A 141 5.76 8.34 11.96
C TYR A 141 5.56 6.91 11.49
N ALA A 142 5.49 6.71 10.17
CA ALA A 142 5.39 5.41 9.54
C ALA A 142 6.69 5.13 8.78
N LEU A 143 7.42 4.10 9.20
CA LEU A 143 8.64 3.67 8.52
C LEU A 143 8.39 2.33 7.83
N PRO A 144 8.78 2.17 6.56
CA PRO A 144 8.72 0.85 5.92
C PRO A 144 9.63 -0.09 6.71
N ILE A 145 9.10 -1.26 7.04
CA ILE A 145 9.92 -2.32 7.63
C ILE A 145 10.75 -2.90 6.47
N PRO A 146 12.08 -2.78 6.49
CA PRO A 146 12.92 -3.38 5.46
C PRO A 146 12.57 -4.86 5.40
N GLU A 147 12.22 -5.35 4.21
CA GLU A 147 11.83 -6.74 4.00
C GLU A 147 12.85 -7.65 4.70
N ARG A 148 12.45 -8.31 5.80
CA ARG A 148 12.94 -9.66 6.02
C ARG A 148 12.27 -10.46 4.91
N THR A 149 13.00 -10.61 3.81
CA THR A 149 12.82 -11.60 2.75
C THR A 149 11.73 -12.64 3.09
N GLY A 150 10.58 -12.56 2.43
CA GLY A 150 9.73 -13.74 2.21
C GLY A 150 8.36 -13.79 2.87
N TYR A 151 7.49 -12.80 2.64
CA TYR A 151 6.04 -13.09 2.64
C TYR A 151 5.50 -12.88 1.23
N TYR A 152 5.48 -13.98 0.47
CA TYR A 152 4.60 -14.14 -0.68
C TYR A 152 3.27 -14.67 -0.12
N VAL A 153 2.17 -13.94 -0.34
CA VAL A 153 0.81 -14.46 -0.15
C VAL A 153 0.35 -15.08 -1.46
#